data_AF-A0A353W169-F1
#
_entry.id   AF-A0A353W169-F1
#
_cell.length_a   1.000
_cell.length_b   1.000
_cell.length_c   1.000
_cell.angle_alpha   90.00
_cell.angle_beta   90.00
_cell.angle_gamma   90.00
#
_symmetry.space_group_name_H-M   'P 1'
#
loop_
_entity.id
_entity.type
_entity.pdbx_description
1 polymer ?
#
loop_
_entity_poly.entity_id
_entity_poly.type
_entity_poly.pdbx_seq_one_letter_code
_entity_poly.pdbx_strand_id
1 'polypeptide(L)'
;QGEVFYTTEMLAQLEGLERGPAGNTSLAAAFSIAQAMDRDQILVVQETEYTGAGKHIQPQMTFARENGIDILAGNPKEEIPGNNIILPHHPGLIKAVDLDMLDLRESYVRNCIENTGIKHPTDDDLVFMAADSKTSIEFVKSVIERI
;
A
#
# COMPACT_ATOMS: atom_id res chain seq x y z
N GLN A 1 5.06 2.24 -8.25
CA GLN A 1 6.27 1.38 -8.38
C GLN A 1 7.55 2.21 -8.32
N GLY A 2 7.60 3.38 -8.95
CA GLY A 2 8.80 4.22 -8.94
C GLY A 2 9.23 4.72 -7.55
N GLU A 3 8.30 5.02 -6.63
CA GLU A 3 8.62 5.37 -5.23
C GLU A 3 9.36 4.25 -4.50
N VAL A 4 8.99 3.01 -4.77
CA VAL A 4 9.62 1.82 -4.18
C VAL A 4 11.02 1.64 -4.74
N PHE A 5 11.22 1.80 -6.05
CA PHE A 5 12.54 1.73 -6.68
C PHE A 5 13.46 2.84 -6.18
N TYR A 6 12.94 4.06 -6.05
CA TYR A 6 13.68 5.18 -5.51
C TYR A 6 14.10 4.94 -4.06
N THR A 7 13.16 4.52 -3.20
CA THR A 7 13.45 4.23 -1.79
C THR A 7 14.48 3.12 -1.64
N THR A 8 14.38 2.09 -2.50
CA THR A 8 15.35 0.98 -2.56
C THR A 8 16.77 1.50 -2.83
N GLU A 9 16.94 2.28 -3.88
CA GLU A 9 18.25 2.83 -4.25
C GLU A 9 18.76 3.82 -3.20
N MET A 10 17.88 4.70 -2.71
CA MET A 10 18.22 5.68 -1.69
C MET A 10 18.77 5.03 -0.42
N LEU A 11 18.11 3.98 0.09
CA LEU A 11 18.56 3.27 1.29
C LEU A 11 19.82 2.43 1.05
N ALA A 12 20.00 1.88 -0.16
CA ALA A 12 21.25 1.22 -0.53
C ALA A 12 22.42 2.21 -0.54
N GLN A 13 22.24 3.41 -1.10
CA GLN A 13 23.29 4.42 -1.20
C GLN A 13 23.61 5.11 0.14
N LEU A 14 22.58 5.39 0.97
CA LEU A 14 22.77 6.13 2.23
C LEU A 14 23.15 5.22 3.40
N GLU A 15 22.53 4.05 3.50
CA GLU A 15 22.61 3.18 4.68
C GLU A 15 23.25 1.81 4.37
N GLY A 16 23.58 1.53 3.10
CA GLY A 16 24.07 0.21 2.68
C GLY A 16 23.00 -0.88 2.74
N LEU A 17 21.73 -0.51 2.81
CA LEU A 17 20.60 -1.45 2.92
C LEU A 17 20.21 -1.97 1.53
N GLU A 18 20.94 -2.96 1.03
CA GLU A 18 20.70 -3.60 -0.27
C GLU A 18 19.50 -4.57 -0.23
N ARG A 19 18.29 -3.99 -0.14
CA ARG A 19 17.02 -4.73 -0.11
C ARG A 19 16.34 -4.73 -1.48
N GLY A 20 15.48 -5.71 -1.74
CA GLY A 20 14.72 -5.80 -2.99
C GLY A 20 13.44 -4.97 -2.94
N PRO A 21 12.91 -4.50 -4.09
CA PRO A 21 11.77 -3.60 -4.12
C PRO A 21 10.49 -4.20 -3.54
N ALA A 22 10.27 -5.52 -3.66
CA ALA A 22 9.10 -6.18 -3.08
C ALA A 22 9.00 -6.00 -1.55
N GLY A 23 10.13 -5.91 -0.84
CA GLY A 23 10.19 -5.67 0.59
C GLY A 23 10.42 -4.21 0.96
N ASN A 24 10.41 -3.28 0.00
CA ASN A 24 10.66 -1.85 0.23
C ASN A 24 9.40 -1.00 0.08
N THR A 25 8.23 -1.62 -0.12
CA THR A 25 6.93 -0.93 -0.10
C THR A 25 6.66 -0.35 1.28
N SER A 26 6.87 -1.13 2.36
CA SER A 26 6.61 -0.63 3.71
C SER A 26 7.68 0.39 4.14
N LEU A 27 8.91 0.30 3.65
CA LEU A 27 9.92 1.35 3.79
C LEU A 27 9.58 2.65 3.03
N ALA A 28 9.01 2.56 1.82
CA ALA A 28 8.54 3.75 1.09
C ALA A 28 7.37 4.42 1.83
N ALA A 29 6.42 3.61 2.33
CA ALA A 29 5.33 4.10 3.18
C ALA A 29 5.86 4.73 4.48
N ALA A 30 6.81 4.08 5.13
CA ALA A 30 7.44 4.58 6.34
C ALA A 30 8.17 5.89 6.11
N PHE A 31 8.86 6.04 4.98
CA PHE A 31 9.49 7.29 4.60
C PHE A 31 8.46 8.40 4.39
N SER A 32 7.31 8.10 3.78
CA SER A 32 6.20 9.07 3.69
C SER A 32 5.69 9.50 5.07
N ILE A 33 5.51 8.57 6.01
CA ILE A 33 5.03 8.86 7.36
C ILE A 33 6.07 9.71 8.10
N ALA A 34 7.34 9.32 8.05
CA ALA A 34 8.44 9.98 8.73
C ALA A 34 8.63 11.45 8.31
N GLN A 35 8.27 11.81 7.08
CA GLN A 35 8.28 13.21 6.62
C GLN A 35 7.33 14.13 7.43
N ALA A 36 6.31 13.57 8.09
CA ALA A 36 5.36 14.31 8.92
C ALA A 36 5.61 14.14 10.43
N MET A 37 6.67 13.39 10.81
CA MET A 37 7.03 13.12 12.20
C MET A 37 8.05 14.15 12.72
N ASP A 38 8.06 14.34 14.03
CA ASP A 38 9.10 15.12 14.69
C ASP A 38 10.43 14.35 14.67
N ARG A 39 11.54 15.10 14.71
CA ARG A 39 12.90 14.56 14.55
C ARG A 39 13.27 13.48 15.58
N ASP A 40 12.70 13.54 16.77
CA ASP A 40 12.96 12.63 17.88
C ASP A 40 12.01 11.43 17.95
N GLN A 41 11.00 11.38 17.07
CA GLN A 41 10.10 10.24 16.97
C GLN A 41 10.74 9.09 16.21
N ILE A 42 10.45 7.86 16.65
CA ILE A 42 10.97 6.64 16.06
C ILE A 42 9.83 5.88 15.40
N LEU A 43 10.00 5.57 14.11
CA LEU A 43 9.11 4.69 13.37
C LEU A 43 9.75 3.31 13.24
N VAL A 44 9.06 2.29 13.75
CA VAL A 44 9.50 0.89 13.62
C VAL A 44 8.79 0.26 12.44
N VAL A 45 9.57 -0.24 11.48
CA VAL A 45 9.07 -0.90 10.27
C VAL A 45 9.49 -2.36 10.34
N GLN A 46 8.52 -3.26 10.26
CA GLN A 46 8.77 -4.68 10.14
C GLN A 46 8.53 -5.09 8.70
N GLU A 47 9.57 -5.62 8.05
CA GLU A 47 9.49 -6.18 6.71
C GLU A 47 9.67 -7.70 6.76
N THR A 48 8.98 -8.40 5.88
CA THR A 48 9.28 -9.81 5.59
C THR A 48 10.32 -9.87 4.46
N GLU A 49 11.53 -10.35 4.76
CA GLU A 49 12.56 -10.52 3.75
C GLU A 49 12.44 -11.88 3.05
N TYR A 50 12.32 -11.86 1.73
CA TYR A 50 12.58 -13.03 0.88
C TYR A 50 14.04 -12.97 0.43
N THR A 51 14.83 -14.05 0.44
CA THR A 51 16.26 -14.04 0.05
C THR A 51 16.47 -13.90 -1.48
N GLY A 52 17.68 -13.52 -1.87
CA GLY A 52 18.04 -12.93 -3.17
C GLY A 52 18.04 -13.85 -4.40
N ALA A 53 17.16 -13.52 -5.34
CA ALA A 53 17.36 -13.57 -6.80
C ALA A 53 16.26 -12.67 -7.44
N GLY A 54 16.61 -11.73 -8.32
CA GLY A 54 15.63 -10.82 -8.98
C GLY A 54 15.36 -9.47 -8.28
N LYS A 55 16.16 -9.10 -7.28
CA LYS A 55 15.93 -7.95 -6.38
C LYS A 55 16.53 -6.62 -6.83
N HIS A 56 17.48 -6.61 -7.75
CA HIS A 56 18.07 -5.34 -8.15
C HIS A 56 17.07 -4.59 -9.03
N ILE A 57 16.88 -3.30 -8.76
CA ILE A 57 15.95 -2.46 -9.51
C ILE A 57 16.30 -2.38 -11.01
N GLN A 58 17.58 -2.53 -11.37
CA GLN A 58 18.07 -2.34 -12.74
C GLN A 58 17.48 -3.38 -13.72
N PRO A 59 17.58 -4.71 -13.48
CA PRO A 59 16.88 -5.71 -14.29
C PRO A 59 15.37 -5.47 -14.42
N GLN A 60 14.69 -5.04 -13.35
CA GLN A 60 13.24 -4.79 -13.40
C GLN A 60 12.91 -3.58 -14.28
N MET A 61 13.71 -2.52 -14.20
CA MET A 61 13.58 -1.36 -15.07
C MET A 61 13.91 -1.69 -16.53
N THR A 62 14.95 -2.49 -16.79
CA THR A 62 15.26 -2.96 -18.14
C THR A 62 14.10 -3.79 -18.71
N PHE A 63 13.60 -4.75 -17.96
CA PHE A 63 12.45 -5.56 -18.36
C PHE A 63 11.20 -4.70 -18.63
N ALA A 64 10.93 -3.70 -17.79
CA ALA A 64 9.82 -2.77 -18.01
C ALA A 64 9.97 -2.01 -19.34
N ARG A 65 11.15 -1.46 -19.63
CA ARG A 65 11.43 -0.77 -20.90
C ARG A 65 11.26 -1.70 -22.11
N GLU A 66 11.76 -2.94 -22.02
CA GLU A 66 11.63 -3.95 -23.08
C GLU A 66 10.16 -4.30 -23.37
N ASN A 67 9.28 -4.14 -22.38
CA ASN A 67 7.83 -4.35 -22.52
C ASN A 67 7.06 -3.04 -22.83
N GLY A 68 7.75 -1.98 -23.24
CA GLY A 68 7.12 -0.72 -23.66
C GLY A 68 6.63 0.17 -22.52
N ILE A 69 7.14 -0.04 -21.30
CA ILE A 69 6.85 0.82 -20.15
C ILE A 69 7.86 1.97 -20.10
N ASP A 70 7.36 3.21 -20.09
CA ASP A 70 8.19 4.39 -19.98
C ASP A 70 8.75 4.55 -18.56
N ILE A 71 10.04 4.87 -18.43
CA ILE A 71 10.67 5.15 -17.14
C ILE A 71 11.05 6.62 -17.09
N LEU A 72 10.37 7.37 -16.22
CA LEU A 72 10.45 8.83 -16.15
C LEU A 72 10.89 9.28 -14.76
N ALA A 73 11.46 10.48 -14.68
CA ALA A 73 11.63 11.19 -13.41
C ALA A 73 10.56 12.29 -13.32
N GLY A 74 9.77 12.31 -12.25
CA GLY A 74 8.59 13.17 -12.19
C GLY A 74 7.83 13.13 -10.87
N ASN A 75 6.51 13.34 -10.95
CA ASN A 75 5.60 13.22 -9.82
C ASN A 75 4.97 11.81 -9.81
N PRO A 76 5.17 10.98 -8.76
CA PRO A 76 4.61 9.63 -8.71
C PRO A 76 3.09 9.55 -8.90
N LYS A 77 2.35 10.62 -8.61
CA LYS A 77 0.89 10.67 -8.81
C LYS A 77 0.45 10.56 -10.28
N GLU A 78 1.37 10.83 -11.21
CA GLU A 78 1.12 10.71 -12.65
C GLU A 78 1.42 9.30 -13.17
N GLU A 79 1.84 8.38 -12.29
CA GLU A 79 2.17 7.01 -12.67
C GLU A 79 0.90 6.26 -13.10
N ILE A 80 0.95 5.62 -14.27
CA ILE A 80 -0.15 4.83 -14.83
C ILE A 80 0.30 3.37 -14.93
N PRO A 81 -0.33 2.44 -14.17
CA PRO A 81 0.01 1.03 -14.21
C PRO A 81 -0.04 0.45 -15.62
N GLY A 82 1.05 -0.22 -16.03
CA GLY A 82 1.15 -0.83 -17.36
C GLY A 82 1.46 0.16 -18.50
N ASN A 83 1.72 1.44 -18.19
CA ASN A 83 2.14 2.44 -19.17
C ASN A 83 3.49 3.06 -18.80
N ASN A 84 3.64 3.51 -17.55
CA ASN A 84 4.88 4.15 -17.11
C ASN A 84 5.21 3.84 -15.64
N ILE A 85 6.48 4.05 -15.30
CA ILE A 85 7.02 4.03 -13.94
C ILE A 85 7.67 5.38 -13.69
N ILE A 86 7.22 6.10 -12.67
CA ILE A 86 7.70 7.46 -12.36
C ILE A 86 8.56 7.43 -11.11
N LEU A 87 9.88 7.55 -11.29
CA LEU A 87 10.81 7.80 -10.20
C LEU A 87 10.57 9.23 -9.68
N PRO A 88 10.33 9.43 -8.37
CA PRO A 88 10.15 10.77 -7.83
C PRO A 88 11.39 11.63 -8.09
N HIS A 89 11.21 12.82 -8.65
CA HIS A 89 12.33 13.75 -8.87
C HIS A 89 12.89 14.34 -7.56
N HIS A 90 12.13 14.26 -6.47
CA HIS A 90 12.51 14.69 -5.13
C HIS A 90 11.90 13.73 -4.10
N PRO A 91 12.63 13.33 -3.04
CA PRO A 91 12.12 12.37 -2.06
C PRO A 91 10.85 12.84 -1.35
N GLY A 92 10.70 14.15 -1.17
CA GLY A 92 9.49 14.76 -0.58
C GLY A 92 8.19 14.56 -1.37
N LEU A 93 8.25 13.97 -2.57
CA LEU A 93 7.07 13.58 -3.36
C LEU A 93 6.56 12.19 -3.02
N ILE A 94 7.35 11.38 -2.29
CA ILE A 94 6.90 10.08 -1.81
C ILE A 94 5.80 10.32 -0.79
N LYS A 95 4.56 9.93 -1.14
CA LYS A 95 3.37 10.18 -0.32
C LYS A 95 2.49 8.95 -0.26
N ALA A 96 2.20 8.50 0.95
CA ALA A 96 1.14 7.58 1.23
C ALA A 96 -0.20 8.19 0.80
N VAL A 97 -1.13 7.32 0.41
CA VAL A 97 -2.50 7.71 0.06
C VAL A 97 -3.35 7.60 1.31
N ASP A 98 -3.98 8.70 1.70
CA ASP A 98 -4.98 8.69 2.77
C ASP A 98 -6.20 7.90 2.30
N LEU A 99 -6.66 6.98 3.15
CA LEU A 99 -7.85 6.16 2.91
C LEU A 99 -8.92 6.49 3.94
N ASP A 100 -10.17 6.57 3.48
CA ASP A 100 -11.31 6.69 4.39
C ASP A 100 -11.60 5.34 5.05
N MET A 101 -11.39 5.30 6.37
CA MET A 101 -11.62 4.10 7.17
C MET A 101 -13.09 3.70 7.22
N LEU A 102 -14.03 4.62 7.07
CA LEU A 102 -15.46 4.30 7.00
C LEU A 102 -15.77 3.57 5.71
N ASP A 103 -15.30 4.07 4.57
CA ASP A 103 -15.51 3.41 3.26
C ASP A 103 -14.93 1.99 3.24
N LEU A 104 -13.74 1.79 3.84
CA LEU A 104 -13.14 0.45 3.97
C LEU A 104 -13.99 -0.49 4.82
N ARG A 105 -14.54 -0.01 5.94
CA ARG A 105 -15.42 -0.80 6.80
C ARG A 105 -16.74 -1.15 6.11
N GLU A 106 -17.32 -0.22 5.36
CA GLU A 106 -18.52 -0.48 4.57
C GLU A 106 -18.25 -1.51 3.46
N SER A 107 -17.14 -1.35 2.74
CA SER A 107 -16.72 -2.29 1.70
C SER A 107 -16.48 -3.69 2.27
N TYR A 108 -15.88 -3.80 3.45
CA TYR A 108 -15.72 -5.08 4.15
C TYR A 108 -17.07 -5.77 4.40
N VAL A 109 -18.05 -5.08 5.00
CA VAL A 109 -19.37 -5.64 5.28
C VAL A 109 -20.07 -6.06 3.98
N ARG A 110 -20.01 -5.23 2.93
CA ARG A 110 -20.57 -5.57 1.61
C ARG A 110 -19.94 -6.85 1.05
N ASN A 111 -18.61 -6.94 1.09
CA ASN A 111 -17.87 -8.12 0.63
C ASN A 111 -18.21 -9.37 1.44
N CYS A 112 -18.45 -9.27 2.74
CA CYS A 112 -18.91 -10.41 3.55
C CYS A 112 -20.24 -10.96 3.03
N ILE A 113 -21.21 -10.09 2.74
CA ILE A 113 -22.53 -10.50 2.23
C ILE A 113 -22.43 -11.06 0.80
N GLU A 114 -21.75 -10.34 -0.09
CA GLU A 114 -21.64 -10.72 -1.51
C GLU A 114 -20.89 -12.04 -1.71
N ASN A 115 -19.77 -12.24 -1.00
CA ASN A 115 -18.96 -13.45 -1.17
C ASN A 115 -19.55 -14.69 -0.49
N THR A 116 -20.36 -14.52 0.54
CA THR A 116 -21.02 -15.64 1.24
C THR A 116 -22.41 -15.95 0.68
N GLY A 117 -23.06 -14.99 0.02
CA GLY A 117 -24.42 -15.12 -0.50
C GLY A 117 -25.50 -15.18 0.59
N ILE A 118 -25.17 -14.79 1.83
CA ILE A 118 -26.09 -14.82 2.97
C ILE A 118 -27.15 -13.72 2.80
N LYS A 119 -28.43 -14.11 2.72
CA LYS A 119 -29.56 -13.16 2.59
C LYS A 119 -30.03 -12.60 3.93
N HIS A 120 -29.89 -13.39 4.99
CA HIS A 120 -30.35 -13.04 6.34
C HIS A 120 -29.24 -13.42 7.33
N PRO A 121 -28.33 -12.49 7.64
CA PRO A 121 -27.30 -12.72 8.64
C PRO A 121 -27.93 -13.02 9.98
N THR A 122 -27.38 -14.01 10.69
CA THR A 122 -27.74 -14.30 12.07
C THR A 122 -27.20 -13.21 13.01
N ASP A 123 -27.68 -13.19 14.26
CA ASP A 123 -27.14 -12.27 15.26
C ASP A 123 -25.63 -12.48 15.48
N ASP A 124 -25.15 -13.73 15.42
CA ASP A 124 -23.73 -14.07 15.52
C ASP A 124 -22.92 -13.50 14.34
N ASP A 125 -23.46 -13.54 13.12
CA ASP A 125 -22.82 -12.94 11.94
C ASP A 125 -22.69 -11.42 12.08
N LEU A 126 -23.73 -10.76 12.61
CA LEU A 126 -23.73 -9.32 12.85
C LEU A 126 -22.72 -8.93 13.93
N VAL A 127 -22.65 -9.69 15.02
CA VAL A 127 -21.66 -9.50 16.10
C VAL A 127 -20.24 -9.69 15.55
N PHE A 128 -20.02 -10.73 14.74
CA PHE A 128 -18.72 -11.00 14.13
C PHE A 128 -18.28 -9.85 13.21
N MET A 129 -19.13 -9.44 12.26
CA MET A 129 -18.82 -8.35 11.34
C MET A 129 -18.55 -7.02 12.06
N ALA A 130 -19.30 -6.71 13.12
CA ALA A 130 -19.09 -5.52 13.92
C ALA A 130 -17.73 -5.55 14.64
N ALA A 131 -17.39 -6.69 15.26
CA ALA A 131 -16.12 -6.86 15.95
C ALA A 131 -14.92 -6.77 15.00
N ASP A 132 -14.98 -7.44 13.85
CA ASP A 132 -13.87 -7.50 12.89
C ASP A 132 -13.63 -6.15 12.19
N SER A 133 -14.70 -5.45 11.82
CA SER A 133 -14.63 -4.10 11.24
C SER A 133 -14.35 -3.00 12.28
N LYS A 134 -14.33 -3.34 13.57
CA LYS A 134 -14.24 -2.40 14.71
C LYS A 134 -15.34 -1.32 14.65
N THR A 135 -16.57 -1.75 14.41
CA THR A 135 -17.78 -0.91 14.34
C THR A 135 -18.84 -1.42 15.32
N SER A 136 -20.08 -0.92 15.20
CA SER A 136 -21.22 -1.39 15.98
C SER A 136 -22.16 -2.26 15.14
N ILE A 137 -23.01 -3.03 15.81
CA ILE A 137 -24.03 -3.86 15.14
C ILE A 137 -24.99 -2.97 14.34
N GLU A 138 -25.33 -1.79 14.85
CA GLU A 138 -26.18 -0.80 14.18
C GLU A 138 -25.53 -0.31 12.89
N PHE A 139 -24.22 -0.07 12.89
CA PHE A 139 -23.49 0.30 11.68
C PHE A 139 -23.59 -0.81 10.64
N VAL A 140 -23.30 -2.06 11.02
CA VAL A 140 -23.38 -3.22 10.12
C VAL A 140 -24.78 -3.37 9.54
N LYS A 141 -25.83 -3.30 10.38
CA LYS A 141 -27.23 -3.32 9.93
C LYS A 141 -27.52 -2.20 8.94
N SER A 142 -27.07 -0.98 9.22
CA SER A 142 -27.26 0.17 8.32
C SER A 142 -26.57 -0.02 6.97
N VAL A 143 -25.41 -0.69 6.93
CA VAL A 143 -24.72 -1.01 5.68
C VAL A 143 -25.52 -2.03 4.88
N ILE A 144 -26.00 -3.10 5.54
CA ILE A 144 -26.77 -4.18 4.92
C ILE A 144 -28.10 -3.67 4.36
N GLU A 145 -28.77 -2.75 5.05
CA GLU A 145 -30.01 -2.11 4.55
C GLU A 145 -29.80 -1.27 3.28
N ARG A 146 -28.56 -0.84 3.01
CA ARG A 146 -28.21 -0.04 1.82
C ARG A 146 -27.71 -0.88 0.64
N ILE A 147 -27.55 -2.20 0.82
CA ILE A 147 -27.19 -3.17 -0.23
C ILE A 147 -28.47 -3.66 -0.89
#